data_AF-A0A843RXA7-F1
#
_entry.id   AF-A0A843RXA7-F1
#
_cell.length_a   1.000
_cell.length_b   1.000
_cell.length_c   1.000
_cell.angle_alpha   90.00
_cell.angle_beta   90.00
_cell.angle_gamma   90.00
#
_symmetry.space_group_name_H-M   'P 1'
#
loop_
_entity.id
_entity.type
_entity.pdbx_description
1 polymer ?
#
loop_
_entity_poly.entity_id
_entity_poly.type
_entity_poly.pdbx_seq_one_letter_code
_entity_poly.pdbx_strand_id
1 'polypeptide(L)'
;MIPHSEMHGVPRLAPSELETPRQKPTSLDKALDLCEALSAVPRGATLSELARQVRLPPATTHRLLRVLRRRGFVRQDEETGRYLLTLRWLDLSFRALGRSEIRLHAYPVMREYVLRTQARTFIAVPPDGEVTYVWSGGADEVSMYTAYGKAMPGHCSIYFTPDQQSARRLVCVKLDRSADARRSAEIARRLGSGELVSRVHSLNCTCAPVYDYSGREVARVGLFAHREDEHLLHEHHVPAAWELARAISWRLGHLASRIADE
;
A
#
# COMPACT_ATOMS: atom_id res chain seq x y z
N MET A 1 -27.61 20.09 27.08
CA MET A 1 -28.68 20.77 26.34
C MET A 1 -28.02 21.58 25.22
N ILE A 2 -28.08 21.05 23.98
CA ILE A 2 -27.83 21.66 22.63
C ILE A 2 -26.40 22.18 22.30
N PRO A 3 -25.83 22.09 21.05
CA PRO A 3 -26.17 21.32 19.82
C PRO A 3 -25.00 20.57 19.09
N HIS A 4 -25.41 19.80 18.08
CA HIS A 4 -24.75 19.23 16.88
C HIS A 4 -23.41 19.81 16.35
N SER A 5 -22.54 18.91 15.85
CA SER A 5 -21.90 19.03 14.52
C SER A 5 -21.32 17.68 14.02
N GLU A 6 -22.04 17.11 13.05
CA GLU A 6 -21.59 16.36 11.86
C GLU A 6 -20.37 15.42 11.95
N MET A 7 -20.67 14.12 12.10
CA MET A 7 -19.79 13.05 11.64
C MET A 7 -19.70 13.06 10.12
N HIS A 8 -18.52 13.35 9.57
CA HIS A 8 -18.18 13.07 8.18
C HIS A 8 -18.22 11.56 7.94
N GLY A 9 -19.38 11.09 7.47
CA GLY A 9 -19.56 9.74 6.98
C GLY A 9 -18.64 9.49 5.79
N VAL A 10 -17.90 8.38 5.85
CA VAL A 10 -17.34 7.74 4.66
C VAL A 10 -18.51 7.54 3.68
N PRO A 11 -18.44 8.02 2.44
CA PRO A 11 -19.50 7.74 1.49
C PRO A 11 -19.55 6.22 1.30
N ARG A 12 -20.63 5.60 1.80
CA ARG A 12 -21.04 4.28 1.35
C ARG A 12 -21.32 4.43 -0.14
N LEU A 13 -20.50 3.79 -0.98
CA LEU A 13 -20.87 3.55 -2.37
C LEU A 13 -22.12 2.68 -2.32
N ALA A 14 -23.28 3.30 -2.48
CA ALA A 14 -24.52 2.61 -2.77
C ALA A 14 -24.32 1.73 -4.02
N PRO A 15 -25.01 0.58 -4.14
CA PRO A 15 -25.16 -0.06 -5.44
C PRO A 15 -25.68 1.02 -6.40
N SER A 16 -24.95 1.30 -7.47
CA SER A 16 -25.31 2.37 -8.40
C SER A 16 -26.65 2.02 -9.07
N GLU A 17 -27.74 2.59 -8.57
CA GLU A 17 -29.04 2.71 -9.24
C GLU A 17 -28.96 3.72 -10.40
N LEU A 18 -27.92 3.58 -11.24
CA LEU A 18 -27.89 4.17 -12.57
C LEU A 18 -28.44 3.12 -13.51
N GLU A 19 -29.78 2.97 -13.53
CA GLU A 19 -30.45 2.50 -14.75
C GLU A 19 -30.17 3.53 -15.85
N THR A 20 -29.01 3.38 -16.45
CA THR A 20 -28.63 4.10 -17.65
C THR A 20 -29.47 3.50 -18.77
N PRO A 21 -30.14 4.29 -19.64
CA PRO A 21 -30.88 3.74 -20.77
C PRO A 21 -29.98 2.74 -21.51
N ARG A 22 -30.52 1.59 -21.94
CA ARG A 22 -29.81 0.50 -22.66
C ARG A 22 -29.05 1.06 -23.87
N GLN A 23 -27.88 1.65 -23.63
CA GLN A 23 -27.02 2.21 -24.63
C GLN A 23 -26.30 1.04 -25.29
N LYS A 24 -26.33 0.99 -26.63
CA LYS A 24 -25.64 -0.06 -27.37
C LYS A 24 -24.16 -0.03 -26.96
N PRO A 25 -23.56 -1.17 -26.57
CA PRO A 25 -22.18 -1.20 -26.11
C PRO A 25 -21.24 -0.65 -27.19
N THR A 26 -20.46 0.34 -26.78
CA THR A 26 -19.50 1.06 -27.60
C THR A 26 -18.32 0.17 -27.95
N SER A 27 -17.43 0.64 -28.82
CA SER A 27 -16.18 -0.06 -29.08
C SER A 27 -15.23 -0.10 -27.88
N LEU A 28 -15.38 0.84 -26.92
CA LEU A 28 -14.60 0.84 -25.68
C LEU A 28 -15.10 -0.25 -24.74
N ASP A 29 -16.41 -0.35 -24.52
CA ASP A 29 -17.02 -1.39 -23.67
C ASP A 29 -16.57 -2.78 -24.14
N LYS A 30 -16.71 -3.04 -25.44
CA LYS A 30 -16.29 -4.30 -26.07
C LYS A 30 -14.79 -4.60 -25.91
N ALA A 31 -13.95 -3.56 -25.88
CA ALA A 31 -12.52 -3.75 -25.68
C ALA A 31 -12.20 -4.11 -24.22
N LEU A 32 -12.92 -3.51 -23.26
CA LEU A 32 -12.81 -3.84 -21.85
C LEU A 32 -13.33 -5.25 -21.57
N ASP A 33 -14.47 -5.65 -22.15
CA ASP A 33 -15.02 -7.02 -22.05
C ASP A 33 -13.98 -8.07 -22.51
N LEU A 34 -13.25 -7.79 -23.58
CA LEU A 34 -12.17 -8.67 -24.06
C LEU A 34 -11.00 -8.77 -23.09
N CYS A 35 -10.67 -7.67 -22.39
CA CYS A 35 -9.59 -7.65 -21.41
C CYS A 35 -10.00 -8.41 -20.13
N GLU A 36 -11.25 -8.27 -19.71
CA GLU A 36 -11.83 -9.04 -18.59
C GLU A 36 -11.93 -10.53 -18.92
N ALA A 37 -12.34 -10.88 -20.14
CA ALA A 37 -12.34 -12.27 -20.61
C ALA A 37 -10.93 -12.87 -20.58
N LEU A 38 -9.91 -12.10 -20.98
CA LEU A 38 -8.51 -12.53 -20.95
C LEU A 38 -7.94 -12.63 -19.53
N SER A 39 -8.37 -11.79 -18.58
CA SER A 39 -7.89 -11.83 -17.19
C SER A 39 -8.30 -13.13 -16.47
N ALA A 40 -9.43 -13.72 -16.87
CA ALA A 40 -9.92 -14.98 -16.34
C ALA A 40 -9.19 -16.23 -16.88
N VAL A 41 -8.29 -16.08 -17.86
CA VAL A 41 -7.62 -17.21 -18.54
C VAL A 41 -6.10 -17.01 -18.54
N PRO A 42 -5.37 -17.43 -17.49
CA PRO A 42 -3.93 -17.17 -17.34
C PRO A 42 -3.04 -17.70 -18.48
N ARG A 43 -3.47 -18.78 -19.16
CA ARG A 43 -2.77 -19.36 -20.31
C ARG A 43 -3.10 -18.67 -21.65
N GLY A 44 -3.92 -17.62 -21.62
CA GLY A 44 -4.40 -16.93 -22.81
C GLY A 44 -5.50 -17.67 -23.55
N ALA A 45 -6.13 -16.94 -24.49
CA ALA A 45 -7.24 -17.44 -25.28
C ALA A 45 -7.04 -17.13 -26.77
N THR A 46 -7.51 -18.03 -27.63
CA THR A 46 -7.54 -17.81 -29.08
C THR A 46 -8.60 -16.78 -29.44
N LEU A 47 -8.52 -16.24 -30.66
CA LEU A 47 -9.50 -15.27 -31.16
C LEU A 47 -10.93 -15.82 -31.14
N SER A 48 -11.11 -17.07 -31.55
CA SER A 48 -12.42 -17.73 -31.61
C SER A 48 -13.00 -17.98 -30.22
N GLU A 49 -12.16 -18.38 -29.26
CA GLU A 49 -12.57 -18.54 -27.85
C GLU A 49 -13.05 -17.19 -27.28
N LEU A 50 -12.29 -16.12 -27.48
CA LEU A 50 -12.65 -14.78 -27.03
C LEU A 50 -13.92 -14.27 -27.70
N ALA A 51 -14.02 -14.36 -29.03
CA ALA A 51 -15.17 -13.91 -29.79
C ALA A 51 -16.47 -14.58 -29.31
N ARG A 52 -16.41 -15.89 -29.02
CA ARG A 52 -17.54 -16.63 -28.45
C ARG A 52 -17.86 -16.18 -27.03
N GLN A 53 -16.85 -16.01 -26.17
CA GLN A 53 -17.03 -15.66 -24.77
C GLN A 53 -17.69 -14.28 -24.58
N VAL A 54 -17.21 -13.27 -25.31
CA VAL A 54 -17.77 -11.91 -25.25
C VAL A 54 -18.91 -11.67 -26.25
N ARG A 55 -19.33 -12.71 -26.99
CA ARG A 55 -20.41 -12.67 -28.00
C ARG A 55 -20.22 -11.57 -29.07
N LEU A 56 -18.99 -11.45 -29.57
CA LEU A 56 -18.64 -10.50 -30.62
C LEU A 56 -18.32 -11.22 -31.94
N PRO A 57 -18.65 -10.63 -33.11
CA PRO A 57 -18.21 -11.16 -34.39
C PRO A 57 -16.68 -11.27 -34.47
N PRO A 58 -16.10 -12.35 -35.04
CA PRO A 58 -14.65 -12.54 -35.13
C PRO A 58 -13.89 -11.36 -35.74
N ALA A 59 -14.46 -10.71 -36.76
CA ALA A 59 -13.88 -9.52 -37.39
C ALA A 59 -13.78 -8.32 -36.42
N THR A 60 -14.80 -8.12 -35.57
CA THR A 60 -14.79 -7.08 -34.54
C THR A 60 -13.76 -7.39 -33.47
N THR A 61 -13.74 -8.64 -32.97
CA THR A 61 -12.76 -9.11 -31.98
C THR A 61 -11.33 -8.93 -32.48
N HIS A 62 -11.05 -9.33 -33.72
CA HIS A 62 -9.75 -9.14 -34.36
C HIS A 62 -9.31 -7.68 -34.35
N ARG A 63 -10.21 -6.77 -34.77
CA ARG A 63 -9.91 -5.33 -34.84
C ARG A 63 -9.58 -4.74 -33.48
N LEU A 64 -10.33 -5.11 -32.43
CA LEU A 64 -10.10 -4.64 -31.07
C LEU A 64 -8.78 -5.21 -30.49
N LEU A 65 -8.53 -6.51 -30.65
CA LEU A 65 -7.27 -7.14 -30.23
C LEU A 65 -6.06 -6.54 -30.94
N ARG A 66 -6.17 -6.19 -32.22
CA ARG A 66 -5.11 -5.49 -32.96
C ARG A 66 -4.80 -4.12 -32.36
N VAL A 67 -5.83 -3.37 -31.93
CA VAL A 67 -5.64 -2.08 -31.26
C VAL A 67 -5.00 -2.27 -29.88
N LEU A 68 -5.51 -3.19 -29.07
CA LEU A 68 -4.96 -3.51 -27.74
C LEU A 68 -3.51 -3.97 -27.83
N ARG A 69 -3.17 -4.78 -28.84
CA ARG A 69 -1.80 -5.22 -29.11
C ARG A 69 -0.88 -4.09 -29.53
N ARG A 70 -1.32 -3.23 -30.47
CA ARG A 70 -0.56 -2.03 -30.86
C ARG A 70 -0.31 -1.09 -29.69
N ARG A 71 -1.27 -0.97 -28.77
CA ARG A 71 -1.13 -0.21 -27.52
C ARG A 71 -0.46 -1.00 -26.41
N GLY A 72 0.05 -2.21 -26.67
CA GLY A 72 0.80 -3.02 -25.73
C GLY A 72 0.04 -3.46 -24.48
N PHE A 73 -1.30 -3.50 -24.50
CA PHE A 73 -2.11 -4.02 -23.39
C PHE A 73 -2.31 -5.54 -23.49
N VAL A 74 -2.26 -6.07 -24.70
CA VAL A 74 -2.37 -7.50 -25.02
C VAL A 74 -1.16 -7.90 -25.87
N ARG A 75 -0.63 -9.11 -25.70
CA ARG A 75 0.30 -9.72 -26.66
C ARG A 75 -0.36 -10.92 -27.31
N GLN A 76 0.10 -11.28 -28.51
CA GLN A 76 -0.22 -12.55 -29.12
C GLN A 76 1.02 -13.42 -29.05
N ASP A 77 0.85 -14.64 -28.57
CA ASP A 77 1.88 -15.67 -28.59
C ASP A 77 2.07 -16.17 -30.02
N GLU A 78 3.31 -16.16 -30.52
CA GLU A 78 3.59 -16.46 -31.93
C GLU A 78 3.47 -17.94 -32.26
N GLU A 79 3.77 -18.82 -31.30
CA GLU A 79 3.69 -20.27 -31.47
C GLU A 79 2.23 -20.76 -31.38
N THR A 80 1.50 -20.30 -30.37
CA THR A 80 0.15 -20.80 -30.08
C THR A 80 -0.96 -19.94 -30.66
N GLY A 81 -0.65 -18.73 -31.12
CA GLY A 81 -1.62 -17.75 -31.60
C GLY A 81 -2.55 -17.20 -30.51
N ARG A 82 -2.34 -17.58 -29.24
CA ARG A 82 -3.17 -17.16 -28.09
C ARG A 82 -2.88 -15.72 -27.72
N TYR A 83 -3.92 -15.00 -27.33
CA TYR A 83 -3.82 -13.65 -26.80
C TYR A 83 -3.68 -13.70 -25.28
N LEU A 84 -2.82 -12.85 -24.72
CA LEU A 84 -2.58 -12.73 -23.29
C LEU A 84 -2.56 -11.26 -22.88
N LEU A 85 -3.01 -10.96 -21.65
CA LEU A 85 -2.73 -9.66 -21.06
C LEU A 85 -1.22 -9.49 -20.85
N THR A 86 -0.79 -8.23 -20.89
CA THR A 86 0.60 -7.86 -20.60
C THR A 86 0.68 -7.18 -19.24
N LEU A 87 1.91 -7.02 -18.73
CA LEU A 87 2.19 -6.26 -17.50
C LEU A 87 1.90 -4.76 -17.63
N ARG A 88 1.54 -4.25 -18.81
CA ARG A 88 1.16 -2.84 -18.99
C ARG A 88 -0.07 -2.44 -18.17
N TRP A 89 -0.99 -3.38 -17.93
CA TRP A 89 -2.12 -3.14 -17.03
C TRP A 89 -1.68 -2.84 -15.61
N LEU A 90 -0.68 -3.58 -15.14
CA LEU A 90 -0.08 -3.39 -13.83
C LEU A 90 0.62 -2.03 -13.73
N ASP A 91 1.43 -1.66 -14.73
CA ASP A 91 2.08 -0.34 -14.82
C ASP A 91 1.05 0.82 -14.82
N LEU A 92 -0.08 0.66 -15.52
CA LEU A 92 -1.16 1.65 -15.51
C LEU A 92 -1.82 1.76 -14.13
N SER A 93 -2.10 0.62 -13.48
CA SER A 93 -2.65 0.58 -12.13
C SER A 93 -1.70 1.23 -11.12
N PHE A 94 -0.40 0.98 -11.22
CA PHE A 94 0.62 1.55 -10.34
C PHE A 94 0.74 3.07 -10.47
N ARG A 95 0.65 3.58 -11.71
CA ARG A 95 0.62 5.03 -11.98
C ARG A 95 -0.67 5.68 -11.48
N ALA A 96 -1.81 5.01 -11.63
CA ALA A 96 -3.10 5.51 -11.17
C ALA A 96 -3.23 5.50 -9.64
N LEU A 97 -2.62 4.52 -8.97
CA LEU A 97 -2.68 4.32 -7.52
C LEU A 97 -1.56 5.03 -6.75
N GLY A 98 -0.74 5.85 -7.43
CA GLY A 98 0.30 6.64 -6.78
C GLY A 98 1.25 5.82 -5.91
N ARG A 99 1.61 4.59 -6.30
CA ARG A 99 2.50 3.67 -5.55
C ARG A 99 1.92 2.99 -4.30
N SER A 100 0.61 2.71 -4.31
CA SER A 100 -0.07 1.91 -3.27
C SER A 100 0.31 0.40 -3.24
N GLU A 101 1.27 -0.09 -4.03
CA GLU A 101 1.69 -1.51 -3.97
C GLU A 101 2.13 -1.91 -2.57
N ILE A 102 2.80 -0.99 -1.88
CA ILE A 102 3.40 -1.21 -0.58
C ILE A 102 2.36 -1.76 0.40
N ARG A 103 1.12 -1.24 0.41
CA ARG A 103 0.06 -1.74 1.31
C ARG A 103 -0.36 -3.18 0.98
N LEU A 104 -0.48 -3.53 -0.29
CA LEU A 104 -0.86 -4.89 -0.72
C LEU A 104 0.19 -5.93 -0.28
N HIS A 105 1.46 -5.52 -0.27
CA HIS A 105 2.55 -6.38 0.19
C HIS A 105 2.74 -6.32 1.70
N ALA A 106 2.46 -5.17 2.34
CA ALA A 106 2.65 -4.96 3.77
C ALA A 106 1.53 -5.53 4.63
N TYR A 107 0.28 -5.36 4.20
CA TYR A 107 -0.88 -5.72 5.02
C TYR A 107 -0.89 -7.20 5.44
N PRO A 108 -0.63 -8.20 4.58
CA PRO A 108 -0.62 -9.60 5.01
C PRO A 108 0.42 -9.88 6.10
N VAL A 109 1.62 -9.30 5.97
CA VAL A 109 2.72 -9.46 6.92
C VAL A 109 2.37 -8.80 8.26
N MET A 110 1.87 -7.56 8.22
CA MET A 110 1.45 -6.82 9.40
C MET A 110 0.26 -7.50 10.11
N ARG A 111 -0.73 -7.98 9.35
CA ARG A 111 -1.91 -8.69 9.86
C ARG A 111 -1.51 -9.95 10.62
N GLU A 112 -0.65 -10.78 10.03
CA GLU A 112 -0.18 -12.01 10.68
C GLU A 112 0.54 -11.71 12.00
N TYR A 113 1.43 -10.71 11.98
CA TYR A 113 2.14 -10.29 13.17
C TYR A 113 1.19 -9.79 14.26
N VAL A 114 0.21 -8.96 13.90
CA VAL A 114 -0.81 -8.42 14.82
C VAL A 114 -1.64 -9.55 15.43
N LEU A 115 -2.08 -10.53 14.64
CA LEU A 115 -2.84 -11.68 15.17
C LEU A 115 -2.00 -12.48 16.18
N ARG A 116 -0.73 -12.73 15.87
CA ARG A 116 0.17 -13.52 16.73
C ARG A 116 0.56 -12.81 18.02
N THR A 117 0.74 -11.50 17.99
CA THR A 117 1.36 -10.74 19.08
C THR A 117 0.43 -9.77 19.78
N GLN A 118 -0.75 -9.51 19.22
CA GLN A 118 -1.68 -8.46 19.63
C GLN A 118 -1.06 -7.04 19.60
N ALA A 119 0.15 -6.89 19.04
CA ALA A 119 0.83 -5.61 18.93
C ALA A 119 0.15 -4.70 17.90
N ARG A 120 0.42 -3.41 17.99
CA ARG A 120 -0.06 -2.39 17.04
C ARG A 120 1.05 -2.05 16.07
N THR A 121 0.78 -2.16 14.78
CA THR A 121 1.75 -1.90 13.71
C THR A 121 1.29 -0.74 12.83
N PHE A 122 2.22 -0.15 12.09
CA PHE A 122 1.93 0.84 11.06
C PHE A 122 2.90 0.74 9.91
N ILE A 123 2.50 1.27 8.76
CA ILE A 123 3.37 1.53 7.62
C ILE A 123 3.17 2.95 7.13
N ALA A 124 4.28 3.63 6.89
CA ALA A 124 4.37 5.03 6.52
C ALA A 124 5.01 5.16 5.13
N VAL A 125 4.37 5.92 4.25
CA VAL A 125 4.84 6.23 2.89
C VAL A 125 5.06 7.75 2.80
N PRO A 126 6.28 8.26 3.05
CA PRO A 126 6.53 9.69 3.19
C PRO A 126 6.29 10.56 1.96
N PRO A 127 6.65 10.14 0.73
CA PRO A 127 6.39 10.96 -0.45
C PRO A 127 4.92 11.36 -0.57
N ASP A 128 4.03 10.49 -0.08
CA ASP A 128 2.58 10.59 -0.27
C ASP A 128 1.86 11.03 1.01
N GLY A 129 2.58 11.25 2.11
CA GLY A 129 2.01 11.70 3.40
C GLY A 129 0.99 10.71 3.97
N GLU A 130 1.19 9.43 3.68
CA GLU A 130 0.26 8.36 4.02
C GLU A 130 0.78 7.52 5.19
N VAL A 131 -0.10 7.22 6.14
CA VAL A 131 0.18 6.26 7.21
C VAL A 131 -0.99 5.30 7.37
N THR A 132 -0.73 4.01 7.19
CA THR A 132 -1.67 2.93 7.47
C THR A 132 -1.35 2.30 8.82
N TYR A 133 -2.35 2.24 9.70
CA TYR A 133 -2.31 1.63 11.02
C TYR A 133 -3.04 0.29 10.98
N VAL A 134 -2.48 -0.73 11.63
CA VAL A 134 -3.06 -2.08 11.74
C VAL A 134 -2.94 -2.54 13.19
N TRP A 135 -4.05 -2.96 13.79
CA TRP A 135 -4.11 -3.43 15.18
C TRP A 135 -5.16 -4.51 15.38
N SER A 136 -5.09 -5.23 16.51
CA SER A 136 -6.08 -6.24 16.86
C SER A 136 -7.44 -5.60 17.17
N GLY A 137 -8.49 -6.06 16.48
CA GLY A 137 -9.89 -5.71 16.75
C GLY A 137 -10.59 -6.69 17.69
N GLY A 138 -9.94 -7.79 18.06
CA GLY A 138 -10.52 -8.90 18.83
C GLY A 138 -9.70 -10.18 18.68
N ALA A 139 -10.18 -11.31 19.23
CA ALA A 139 -9.44 -12.57 19.30
C ALA A 139 -8.90 -13.06 17.94
N ASP A 140 -9.63 -12.84 16.84
CA ASP A 140 -9.23 -13.18 15.46
C ASP A 140 -9.51 -12.05 14.46
N GLU A 141 -9.76 -10.84 14.96
CA GLU A 141 -10.13 -9.69 14.14
C GLU A 141 -8.96 -8.71 14.05
N VAL A 142 -8.73 -8.16 12.86
CA VAL A 142 -7.71 -7.13 12.63
C VAL A 142 -8.38 -5.90 12.06
N SER A 143 -8.24 -4.79 12.76
CA SER A 143 -8.68 -3.47 12.33
C SER A 143 -7.58 -2.73 11.58
N MET A 144 -7.98 -1.89 10.63
CA MET A 144 -7.07 -1.09 9.82
C MET A 144 -7.64 0.31 9.61
N TYR A 145 -6.78 1.32 9.64
CA TYR A 145 -7.12 2.70 9.32
C TYR A 145 -5.98 3.35 8.56
N THR A 146 -6.27 4.01 7.44
CA THR A 146 -5.28 4.79 6.69
C THR A 146 -5.59 6.27 6.82
N ALA A 147 -4.59 7.01 7.30
CA ALA A 147 -4.59 8.46 7.32
C ALA A 147 -3.89 8.99 6.06
N TYR A 148 -4.63 9.77 5.26
CA TYR A 148 -4.09 10.47 4.08
C TYR A 148 -3.86 11.94 4.39
N GLY A 149 -2.76 12.49 3.87
CA GLY A 149 -2.44 13.93 3.99
C GLY A 149 -2.23 14.43 5.42
N LYS A 150 -2.13 13.53 6.41
CA LYS A 150 -1.83 13.88 7.79
C LYS A 150 -0.33 14.06 7.95
N ALA A 151 0.08 14.98 8.84
CA ALA A 151 1.48 15.16 9.16
C ALA A 151 2.08 13.85 9.67
N MET A 152 3.09 13.35 8.97
CA MET A 152 3.87 12.19 9.41
C MET A 152 4.42 12.45 10.81
N PRO A 153 4.30 11.50 11.76
CA PRO A 153 5.00 11.62 13.01
C PRO A 153 6.49 11.85 12.75
N GLY A 154 7.06 12.84 13.42
CA GLY A 154 8.44 13.25 13.32
C GLY A 154 9.40 12.09 13.60
N HIS A 155 9.05 11.19 14.53
CA HIS A 155 9.84 9.99 14.76
C HIS A 155 9.92 9.12 13.50
N CYS A 156 8.80 8.83 12.81
CA CYS A 156 8.83 8.10 11.54
C CYS A 156 9.75 8.81 10.55
N SER A 157 9.61 10.14 10.43
CA SER A 157 10.36 10.97 9.49
C SER A 157 11.89 11.00 9.75
N ILE A 158 12.33 11.00 11.02
CA ILE A 158 13.74 11.09 11.40
C ILE A 158 14.50 9.81 11.03
N TYR A 159 13.84 8.65 11.02
CA TYR A 159 14.53 7.42 10.68
C TYR A 159 14.78 7.25 9.18
N PHE A 160 14.10 7.96 8.25
CA PHE A 160 14.22 7.83 6.78
C PHE A 160 15.61 8.15 6.18
N THR A 161 16.68 8.28 6.98
CA THR A 161 18.02 8.56 6.46
C THR A 161 18.87 7.28 6.31
N PRO A 162 19.49 7.05 5.14
CA PRO A 162 20.28 5.83 4.87
C PRO A 162 21.50 5.62 5.79
N ASP A 163 21.94 6.66 6.47
CA ASP A 163 23.14 6.71 7.30
C ASP A 163 22.91 6.30 8.76
N GLN A 164 21.65 6.16 9.20
CA GLN A 164 21.30 5.83 10.57
C GLN A 164 20.83 4.36 10.67
N GLN A 165 21.76 3.42 10.89
CA GLN A 165 21.43 2.04 11.33
C GLN A 165 20.92 1.98 12.78
N SER A 166 20.90 3.11 13.50
CA SER A 166 20.68 3.12 14.94
C SER A 166 19.20 3.21 15.35
N ALA A 167 18.79 2.23 16.17
CA ALA A 167 17.56 2.21 16.95
C ALA A 167 17.56 3.33 18.01
N ARG A 168 17.20 4.55 17.60
CA ARG A 168 16.90 5.60 18.57
C ARG A 168 15.52 5.34 19.18
N ARG A 169 15.30 5.68 20.45
CA ARG A 169 13.97 5.72 21.08
C ARG A 169 13.48 7.15 20.97
N LEU A 170 12.62 7.46 20.01
CA LEU A 170 12.08 8.81 19.87
C LEU A 170 10.69 8.91 20.49
N VAL A 171 10.58 9.74 21.52
CA VAL A 171 9.30 10.26 22.02
C VAL A 171 8.62 10.97 20.86
N CYS A 172 7.30 10.80 20.68
CA CYS A 172 6.55 11.40 19.57
C CYS A 172 6.99 12.83 19.22
N VAL A 173 7.76 12.93 18.14
CA VAL A 173 8.11 14.18 17.48
C VAL A 173 7.03 14.43 16.42
N LYS A 174 6.73 15.67 16.06
CA LYS A 174 5.87 16.00 14.91
C LYS A 174 6.66 16.82 13.91
N LEU A 175 6.49 16.56 12.61
CA LEU A 175 6.98 17.47 11.58
C LEU A 175 6.20 18.79 11.61
N ASP A 176 6.90 19.91 11.38
CA ASP A 176 6.25 21.23 11.30
C ASP A 176 5.25 21.27 10.14
N ARG A 177 5.65 20.75 8.97
CA ARG A 177 4.78 20.53 7.80
C ARG A 177 5.03 19.14 7.18
N SER A 178 4.04 18.61 6.47
CA SER A 178 4.15 17.32 5.76
C SER A 178 5.28 17.31 4.70
N ALA A 179 5.53 18.45 4.07
CA ALA A 179 6.60 18.61 3.08
C ALA A 179 8.04 18.53 3.66
N ASP A 180 8.19 18.58 4.99
CA ASP A 180 9.49 18.64 5.66
C ASP A 180 10.11 17.27 5.92
N ALA A 181 9.51 16.17 5.44
CA ALA A 181 10.00 14.81 5.67
C ALA A 181 11.47 14.58 5.27
N ARG A 182 11.98 15.30 4.26
CA ARG A 182 13.39 15.21 3.81
C ARG A 182 14.38 15.96 4.71
N ARG A 183 13.90 16.88 5.54
CA ARG A 183 14.69 17.66 6.51
C ARG A 183 14.28 17.33 7.95
N SER A 184 13.70 16.15 8.12
CA SER A 184 13.10 15.70 9.37
C SER A 184 14.06 15.75 10.55
N ALA A 185 15.32 15.34 10.35
CA ALA A 185 16.36 15.39 11.38
C ALA A 185 16.62 16.81 11.91
N GLU A 186 16.37 17.84 11.11
CA GLU A 186 16.59 19.25 11.44
C GLU A 186 15.31 19.96 11.95
N ILE A 187 14.15 19.59 11.40
CA ILE A 187 12.90 20.37 11.56
C ILE A 187 11.89 19.73 12.54
N ALA A 188 12.09 18.47 12.91
CA ALA A 188 11.15 17.77 13.76
C ALA A 188 11.15 18.33 15.20
N ARG A 189 9.98 18.74 15.70
CA ARG A 189 9.82 19.31 17.04
C ARG A 189 9.27 18.29 18.03
N ARG A 190 9.92 18.18 19.19
CA ARG A 190 9.44 17.32 20.28
C ARG A 190 8.08 17.85 20.76
N LEU A 191 7.08 16.97 20.80
CA LEU A 191 5.82 17.33 21.44
C LEU A 191 6.06 17.41 22.96
N GLY A 192 5.75 18.56 23.57
CA GLY A 192 5.75 18.73 25.03
C GLY A 192 7.05 19.20 25.67
N SER A 193 7.80 20.12 25.06
CA SER A 193 8.96 20.78 25.70
C SER A 193 8.59 21.89 26.71
N GLY A 194 7.41 21.83 27.32
CA GLY A 194 6.99 22.76 28.38
C GLY A 194 6.29 22.00 29.50
N GLU A 195 6.40 22.50 30.74
CA GLU A 195 5.87 21.92 31.99
C GLU A 195 4.34 21.67 32.01
N LEU A 196 3.64 21.91 30.90
CA LEU A 196 2.19 21.88 30.79
C LEU A 196 1.68 20.86 29.75
N VAL A 197 2.15 19.61 29.83
CA VAL A 197 1.46 18.50 29.15
C VAL A 197 0.92 17.54 30.19
N SER A 198 -0.39 17.66 30.43
CA SER A 198 -1.16 16.68 31.18
C SER A 198 -0.88 15.27 30.65
N ARG A 199 -0.89 14.30 31.57
CA ARG A 199 -0.31 12.94 31.50
C ARG A 199 -0.82 12.00 30.37
N VAL A 200 -1.43 12.48 29.29
CA VAL A 200 -2.38 11.68 28.49
C VAL A 200 -1.88 11.25 27.08
N HIS A 201 -0.81 11.80 26.49
CA HIS A 201 -0.54 11.59 25.05
C HIS A 201 0.91 11.27 24.62
N SER A 202 1.66 10.45 25.36
CA SER A 202 2.94 9.92 24.85
C SER A 202 2.74 8.58 24.14
N LEU A 203 2.75 8.61 22.81
CA LEU A 203 2.93 7.41 21.98
C LEU A 203 4.44 7.21 21.76
N ASN A 204 4.93 6.00 22.02
CA ASN A 204 6.29 5.60 21.69
C ASN A 204 6.23 4.60 20.54
N CYS A 205 7.20 4.64 19.62
CA CYS A 205 7.21 3.75 18.48
C CYS A 205 8.65 3.47 18.00
N THR A 206 8.82 2.38 17.25
CA THR A 206 10.05 2.07 16.49
C THR A 206 9.67 1.64 15.07
N CYS A 207 10.55 1.85 14.10
CA CYS A 207 10.31 1.50 12.70
C CYS A 207 11.60 1.17 11.94
N ALA A 208 11.47 0.47 10.82
CA ALA A 208 12.56 0.04 9.95
C ALA A 208 12.25 0.28 8.46
N PRO A 209 13.28 0.50 7.62
CA PRO A 209 13.14 0.83 6.19
C PRO A 209 12.64 -0.34 5.36
N VAL A 210 11.65 -0.06 4.51
CA VAL A 210 11.13 -0.98 3.50
C VAL A 210 11.69 -0.57 2.15
N TYR A 211 12.36 -1.52 1.49
CA TYR A 211 12.98 -1.33 0.18
C TYR A 211 12.18 -2.03 -0.91
N ASP A 212 12.18 -1.44 -2.11
CA ASP A 212 11.65 -2.08 -3.31
C ASP A 212 12.72 -2.91 -4.04
N TYR A 213 12.30 -3.55 -5.14
CA TYR A 213 13.18 -4.32 -6.02
C TYR A 213 14.37 -3.52 -6.61
N SER A 214 14.29 -2.20 -6.62
CA SER A 214 15.40 -1.33 -7.07
C SER A 214 16.40 -1.01 -5.97
N GLY A 215 16.15 -1.47 -4.73
CA GLY A 215 16.96 -1.13 -3.55
C GLY A 215 16.66 0.25 -3.00
N ARG A 216 15.59 0.92 -3.48
CA ARG A 216 15.17 2.23 -2.99
C ARG A 216 14.28 2.07 -1.77
N GLU A 217 14.50 2.89 -0.74
CA GLU A 217 13.57 2.98 0.38
C GLU A 217 12.25 3.62 -0.09
N VAL A 218 11.15 2.89 0.04
CA VAL A 218 9.82 3.29 -0.41
C VAL A 218 8.82 3.49 0.72
N ALA A 219 9.08 2.89 1.90
CA ALA A 219 8.26 3.05 3.08
C ALA A 219 9.04 2.73 4.36
N ARG A 220 8.40 2.92 5.52
CA ARG A 220 8.84 2.36 6.79
C ARG A 220 7.70 1.67 7.50
N VAL A 221 7.97 0.50 8.05
CA VAL A 221 7.03 -0.25 8.89
C VAL A 221 7.51 -0.22 10.33
N GLY A 222 6.58 -0.11 11.27
CA GLY A 222 6.91 0.02 12.69
C GLY A 222 5.82 -0.44 13.63
N LEU A 223 6.11 -0.32 14.93
CA LEU A 223 5.24 -0.72 16.02
C LEU A 223 5.04 0.44 17.01
N PHE A 224 3.88 0.48 17.67
CA PHE A 224 3.57 1.42 18.76
C PHE A 224 3.53 0.73 20.12
N ALA A 225 3.91 1.45 21.17
CA ALA A 225 3.54 1.14 22.56
C ALA A 225 2.95 2.37 23.27
N HIS A 226 1.98 2.11 24.16
CA HIS A 226 1.43 3.10 25.08
C HIS A 226 2.09 2.99 26.46
N ARG A 227 2.00 4.06 27.26
CA ARG A 227 2.71 4.30 28.53
C ARG A 227 2.81 3.14 29.53
N GLU A 228 1.85 2.22 29.61
CA GLU A 228 1.89 1.11 30.58
C GLU A 228 2.87 -0.01 30.15
N ASP A 229 3.21 -0.06 28.85
CA ASP A 229 4.09 -1.04 28.21
C ASP A 229 5.47 -0.47 27.87
N GLU A 230 5.88 0.64 28.51
CA GLU A 230 7.12 1.35 28.18
C GLU A 230 8.41 0.51 28.32
N HIS A 231 8.34 -0.54 29.14
CA HIS A 231 9.41 -1.51 29.35
C HIS A 231 9.56 -2.48 28.16
N LEU A 232 8.52 -2.67 27.34
CA LEU A 232 8.49 -3.66 26.27
C LEU A 232 9.13 -3.19 24.95
N LEU A 233 9.26 -1.88 24.72
CA LEU A 233 9.76 -1.33 23.45
C LEU A 233 11.24 -1.64 23.14
N HIS A 234 12.01 -2.16 24.10
CA HIS A 234 13.47 -2.19 23.98
C HIS A 234 14.06 -3.52 23.51
N GLU A 235 13.41 -4.65 23.76
CA GLU A 235 14.03 -5.95 23.40
C GLU A 235 13.44 -6.57 22.12
N HIS A 236 12.11 -6.60 21.97
CA HIS A 236 11.49 -7.34 20.86
C HIS A 236 10.94 -6.45 19.74
N HIS A 237 10.59 -5.19 20.01
CA HIS A 237 9.95 -4.33 19.02
C HIS A 237 10.90 -3.85 17.92
N VAL A 238 12.16 -3.56 18.27
CA VAL A 238 13.16 -3.15 17.28
C VAL A 238 13.47 -4.30 16.31
N PRO A 239 13.83 -5.52 16.77
CA PRO A 239 13.98 -6.66 15.87
C PRO A 239 12.73 -6.96 15.05
N ALA A 240 11.54 -6.86 15.65
CA ALA A 240 10.27 -7.08 14.96
C ALA A 240 10.03 -6.05 13.85
N ALA A 241 10.33 -4.77 14.07
CA ALA A 241 10.23 -3.75 13.02
C ALA A 241 11.12 -4.12 11.82
N TRP A 242 12.36 -4.54 12.08
CA TRP A 242 13.30 -4.99 11.04
C TRP A 242 12.88 -6.29 10.35
N GLU A 243 12.25 -7.21 11.08
CA GLU A 243 11.68 -8.44 10.50
C GLU A 243 10.52 -8.12 9.57
N LEU A 244 9.56 -7.32 10.03
CA LEU A 244 8.45 -6.82 9.23
C LEU A 244 8.98 -6.10 7.98
N ALA A 245 9.96 -5.21 8.16
CA ALA A 245 10.55 -4.46 7.06
C ALA A 245 11.20 -5.38 6.01
N ARG A 246 11.97 -6.38 6.44
CA ARG A 246 12.59 -7.37 5.55
C ARG A 246 11.54 -8.20 4.81
N ALA A 247 10.54 -8.71 5.52
CA ALA A 247 9.47 -9.51 4.92
C ALA A 247 8.67 -8.71 3.87
N ILE A 248 8.38 -7.45 4.15
CA ILE A 248 7.68 -6.56 3.21
C ILE A 248 8.59 -6.24 2.03
N SER A 249 9.86 -5.93 2.27
CA SER A 249 10.83 -5.65 1.21
C SER A 249 11.01 -6.85 0.27
N TRP A 250 11.07 -8.07 0.80
CA TRP A 250 11.09 -9.30 0.00
C TRP A 250 9.85 -9.45 -0.89
N ARG A 251 8.66 -9.16 -0.35
CA ARG A 251 7.42 -9.17 -1.13
C ARG A 251 7.38 -8.08 -2.21
N LEU A 252 8.15 -7.00 -2.04
CA LEU A 252 8.38 -5.94 -3.02
C LEU A 252 9.55 -6.23 -3.98
N GLY A 253 10.15 -7.42 -3.90
CA GLY A 253 11.23 -7.86 -4.77
C GLY A 253 12.63 -7.41 -4.35
N HIS A 254 12.79 -6.85 -3.15
CA HIS A 254 14.11 -6.52 -2.61
C HIS A 254 14.85 -7.79 -2.20
N LEU A 255 15.80 -8.19 -3.01
CA LEU A 255 16.71 -9.31 -2.74
C LEU A 255 17.99 -8.73 -2.14
N ALA A 256 18.01 -8.48 -0.83
CA ALA A 256 19.25 -8.20 -0.14
C ALA A 256 20.22 -9.36 -0.41
N SER A 257 21.38 -9.08 -1.01
CA SER A 257 22.40 -10.06 -1.36
C SER A 257 22.73 -10.92 -0.15
N ARG A 258 22.39 -12.21 -0.19
CA ARG A 258 22.84 -13.24 0.77
C ARG A 258 24.34 -13.56 0.63
N ILE A 259 25.16 -12.67 0.07
CA ILE A 259 26.58 -12.93 -0.25
C ILE A 259 27.42 -11.80 0.33
N ALA A 260 27.63 -11.84 1.64
CA ALA A 260 28.74 -11.22 2.34
C ALA A 260 28.72 -11.81 3.75
N ASP A 261 29.18 -13.06 3.87
CA ASP A 261 29.69 -13.70 5.09
C ASP A 261 30.24 -15.09 4.69
N GLU A 262 31.43 -15.06 4.06
CA GLU A 262 32.53 -16.01 4.26
C GLU A 262 33.71 -15.21 4.83
#